data_AF-A0A0D1BUK8-F1
#
_entry.id   AF-A0A0D1BUK8-F1
#
_cell.length_a   1.000
_cell.length_b   1.000
_cell.length_c   1.000
_cell.angle_alpha   90.00
_cell.angle_beta   90.00
_cell.angle_gamma   90.00
#
_symmetry.space_group_name_H-M   'P 1'
#
loop_
_entity.id
_entity.type
_entity.pdbx_description
1 polymer ?
#
loop_
_entity_poly.entity_id
_entity_poly.type
_entity_poly.pdbx_seq_one_letter_code
_entity_poly.pdbx_strand_id
1 'polypeptide(L)'
;MFFHKSLFVATAGLSLLLCLTAFVSAGHIDLDQRRLDKRVSQLYVPSPGDVLITSALEVPGTYSNAIGQCFCSRTADEQKQGVSGTCATKFVDSAKNTATCSYSSKTDILCLENGAEASMSKENNEWWQKTFCKRCMYAGGKSKASYMCP
;
A
#
# COMPACT_ATOMS: atom_id res chain seq x y z
N MET A 1 36.03 -54.87 11.94
CA MET A 1 35.09 -54.72 10.79
C MET A 1 34.56 -53.29 10.85
N PHE A 2 35.34 -52.30 10.42
CA PHE A 2 35.45 -51.72 9.07
C PHE A 2 34.21 -50.92 8.59
N PHE A 3 34.27 -49.61 8.88
CA PHE A 3 33.83 -48.41 8.15
C PHE A 3 32.66 -48.48 7.15
N HIS A 4 31.58 -47.74 7.46
CA HIS A 4 30.65 -47.14 6.49
C HIS A 4 30.48 -45.63 6.76
N LYS A 5 31.56 -44.87 6.58
CA LYS A 5 31.59 -43.39 6.60
C LYS A 5 32.04 -42.87 5.23
N SER A 6 31.24 -43.09 4.18
CA SER A 6 31.62 -42.62 2.82
C SER A 6 30.43 -42.29 1.92
N LEU A 7 29.41 -41.56 2.40
CA LEU A 7 28.32 -41.14 1.51
C LEU A 7 27.69 -39.78 1.87
N PHE A 8 28.49 -38.78 2.26
CA PHE A 8 27.98 -37.42 2.54
C PHE A 8 28.75 -36.28 1.83
N VAL A 9 29.61 -36.61 0.86
CA VAL A 9 30.45 -35.60 0.17
C VAL A 9 30.23 -35.69 -1.34
N ALA A 10 29.04 -35.30 -1.81
CA ALA A 10 28.80 -35.13 -3.25
C ALA A 10 27.64 -34.19 -3.63
N THR A 11 27.08 -33.39 -2.72
CA THR A 11 25.96 -32.46 -3.06
C THR A 11 26.25 -30.99 -2.80
N ALA A 12 27.46 -30.64 -2.37
CA ALA A 12 27.86 -29.25 -2.10
C ALA A 12 28.36 -28.47 -3.33
N GLY A 13 28.51 -29.11 -4.50
CA GLY A 13 29.22 -28.51 -5.65
C GLY A 13 28.37 -27.75 -6.68
N LEU A 14 27.06 -28.02 -6.80
CA LEU A 14 26.28 -27.51 -7.94
C LEU A 14 25.54 -26.19 -7.68
N SER A 15 25.51 -25.68 -6.45
CA SER A 15 24.74 -24.47 -6.10
C SER A 15 25.50 -23.16 -6.37
N LEU A 16 26.82 -23.23 -6.56
CA LEU A 16 27.67 -22.04 -6.75
C LEU A 16 27.72 -21.49 -8.18
N LEU A 17 27.24 -22.24 -9.20
CA LEU A 17 27.35 -21.81 -10.60
C LEU A 17 26.15 -21.02 -11.14
N LEU A 18 25.05 -20.90 -10.40
CA LEU A 18 23.87 -20.11 -10.82
C LEU A 18 23.88 -18.66 -10.32
N CYS A 19 24.95 -18.21 -9.64
CA CYS A 19 25.06 -16.83 -9.13
C CYS A 19 25.72 -15.81 -10.10
N LEU A 20 26.15 -16.21 -11.30
CA LEU A 20 26.95 -15.33 -12.18
C LEU A 20 26.19 -14.64 -13.32
N THR A 21 24.87 -14.82 -13.45
CA THR A 21 24.06 -14.06 -14.42
C THR A 21 23.06 -13.15 -13.72
N ALA A 22 23.55 -12.32 -12.79
CA ALA A 22 22.79 -11.16 -12.33
C ALA A 22 22.85 -10.09 -13.42
N PHE A 23 21.76 -10.01 -14.17
CA PHE A 23 21.39 -8.97 -15.12
C PHE A 23 21.88 -7.58 -14.69
N VAL A 24 22.90 -7.06 -15.38
CA VAL A 24 23.14 -5.62 -15.47
C VAL A 24 22.06 -5.05 -16.38
N SER A 25 20.88 -4.82 -15.80
CA SER A 25 19.87 -3.97 -16.42
C SER A 25 20.18 -2.53 -16.02
N ALA A 26 20.87 -1.83 -16.91
CA ALA A 26 21.01 -0.38 -16.84
C ALA A 26 19.61 0.22 -17.08
N GLY A 27 18.86 0.38 -16.00
CA GLY A 27 17.60 1.13 -16.02
C GLY A 27 17.90 2.55 -16.47
N HIS A 28 17.52 2.84 -17.71
CA HIS A 28 17.46 4.19 -18.23
C HIS A 28 16.45 4.94 -17.35
N ILE A 29 16.93 5.75 -16.41
CA ILE A 29 16.08 6.61 -15.59
C ILE A 29 15.53 7.66 -16.55
N ASP A 30 14.32 7.41 -17.05
CA ASP A 30 13.57 8.33 -17.85
C ASP A 30 13.21 9.56 -16.99
N LEU A 31 14.02 10.61 -17.15
CA LEU A 31 13.85 11.89 -16.47
C LEU A 31 12.59 12.63 -16.93
N ASP A 32 11.98 12.24 -18.06
CA ASP A 32 10.74 12.85 -18.54
C ASP A 32 9.51 12.36 -17.76
N GLN A 33 9.51 11.14 -17.21
CA GLN A 33 8.44 10.64 -16.34
C GLN A 33 8.24 11.56 -15.11
N ARG A 34 9.33 12.09 -14.54
CA ARG A 34 9.28 12.99 -13.36
C ARG A 34 8.69 14.36 -13.65
N ARG A 35 8.66 14.82 -14.90
CA ARG A 35 8.06 16.13 -15.26
C ARG A 35 6.55 16.04 -15.47
N LEU A 36 6.03 14.88 -15.85
CA LEU A 36 4.59 14.64 -15.96
C LEU A 36 3.93 14.44 -14.59
N ASP A 37 4.56 13.71 -13.67
CA ASP A 37 4.03 13.56 -12.29
C ASP A 37 3.93 14.89 -11.52
N LYS A 38 4.87 15.82 -11.77
CA LYS A 38 4.90 17.10 -11.04
C LYS A 38 3.78 18.06 -11.45
N ARG A 39 3.12 17.88 -12.61
CA ARG A 39 1.95 18.68 -13.01
C ARG A 39 0.62 18.11 -12.54
N VAL A 40 0.59 16.87 -12.05
CA VAL A 40 -0.63 16.18 -11.58
C VAL A 40 -0.73 16.16 -10.05
N SER A 41 0.11 16.91 -9.33
CA SER A 41 -0.20 17.35 -7.96
C SER A 41 -1.21 18.50 -7.95
N GLN A 42 -2.27 18.40 -8.76
CA GLN A 42 -3.47 19.21 -8.58
C GLN A 42 -4.05 18.83 -7.21
N LEU A 43 -4.29 19.84 -6.37
CA LEU A 43 -5.07 19.73 -5.14
C LEU A 43 -6.37 18.98 -5.47
N TYR A 44 -6.42 17.69 -5.15
CA TYR A 44 -7.63 16.91 -5.35
C TYR A 44 -8.69 17.46 -4.40
N VAL A 45 -9.67 18.16 -4.96
CA VAL A 45 -10.86 18.60 -4.24
C VAL A 45 -11.85 17.45 -4.30
N PRO A 46 -12.22 16.83 -3.17
CA PRO A 46 -13.20 15.75 -3.18
C PRO A 46 -14.50 16.22 -3.83
N SER A 47 -15.02 15.41 -4.75
CA SER A 47 -16.34 15.63 -5.34
C SER A 47 -17.41 15.33 -4.28
N PRO A 48 -18.58 16.00 -4.28
CA PRO A 48 -19.70 15.68 -3.38
C PRO A 48 -20.17 14.21 -3.41
N GLY A 49 -19.78 13.46 -4.44
CA GLY A 49 -20.05 12.03 -4.59
C GLY A 49 -18.96 11.10 -4.04
N ASP A 50 -17.80 11.60 -3.65
CA ASP A 50 -16.67 10.75 -3.24
C ASP A 50 -16.83 10.25 -1.79
N VAL A 51 -16.28 9.07 -1.54
CA VAL A 51 -16.01 8.54 -0.20
C VAL A 51 -14.54 8.79 0.10
N LEU A 52 -14.27 9.48 1.21
CA LEU A 52 -12.96 9.67 1.79
C LEU A 52 -12.65 8.50 2.74
N ILE A 53 -11.55 7.81 2.46
CA ILE A 53 -10.99 6.79 3.35
C ILE A 53 -9.68 7.35 3.89
N THR A 54 -9.62 7.57 5.20
CA THR A 54 -8.40 7.98 5.89
C THR A 54 -7.82 6.76 6.61
N SER A 55 -6.53 6.49 6.42
CA SER A 55 -5.83 5.46 7.19
C SER A 55 -4.80 6.11 8.10
N ALA A 56 -4.74 5.62 9.33
CA ALA A 56 -3.75 6.00 10.35
C ALA A 56 -3.25 4.73 11.03
N LEU A 57 -2.09 4.81 11.67
CA LEU A 57 -1.55 3.66 12.40
C LEU A 57 -2.07 3.66 13.84
N GLU A 58 -2.46 2.48 14.30
CA GLU A 58 -2.70 2.23 15.70
C GLU A 58 -1.35 2.07 16.42
N VAL A 59 -1.04 3.03 17.29
CA VAL A 59 0.11 2.95 18.19
C VAL A 59 -0.43 2.81 19.62
N PRO A 60 0.09 1.90 20.45
CA PRO A 60 -0.38 1.77 21.83
C PRO A 60 -0.35 3.11 22.57
N GLY A 61 -1.51 3.58 23.00
CA GLY A 61 -1.66 4.82 23.76
C GLY A 61 -1.73 6.12 22.96
N THR A 62 -1.68 6.11 21.62
CA THR A 62 -1.81 7.32 20.78
C THR A 62 -2.22 7.00 19.34
N TYR A 63 -2.97 7.89 18.69
CA TYR A 63 -3.19 7.82 17.24
C TYR A 63 -2.06 8.55 16.51
N SER A 64 -1.43 7.88 15.55
CA SER A 64 -0.46 8.53 14.68
C SER A 64 -1.15 9.49 13.69
N ASN A 65 -0.33 10.32 13.02
CA ASN A 65 -0.79 11.09 11.87
C ASN A 65 -1.32 10.13 10.78
N ALA A 66 -2.26 10.60 9.96
CA ALA A 66 -2.73 9.83 8.82
C ALA A 66 -1.56 9.43 7.92
N ILE A 67 -1.54 8.16 7.52
CA ILE A 67 -0.59 7.60 6.55
C ILE A 67 -1.14 7.61 5.12
N GLY A 68 -2.40 7.99 4.95
CA GLY A 68 -3.03 7.97 3.65
C GLY A 68 -4.42 8.55 3.63
N GLN A 69 -4.79 9.10 2.48
CA GLN A 69 -6.17 9.45 2.15
C GLN A 69 -6.49 8.93 0.75
N CYS A 70 -7.58 8.18 0.63
CA CYS A 70 -8.06 7.59 -0.61
C CYS A 70 -9.45 8.13 -0.91
N PHE A 71 -9.66 8.57 -2.14
CA PHE A 71 -10.94 9.05 -2.63
C PHE A 71 -11.54 8.02 -3.56
N CYS A 72 -12.69 7.51 -3.19
CA CYS A 72 -13.46 6.52 -3.94
C CYS A 72 -14.72 7.18 -4.50
N SER A 73 -14.77 7.37 -5.82
CA SER A 73 -15.96 7.94 -6.45
C SER A 73 -17.14 6.97 -6.43
N ARG A 74 -18.33 7.49 -6.13
CA ARG A 74 -19.59 6.75 -6.20
C ARG A 74 -20.32 7.05 -7.50
N THR A 75 -20.90 6.02 -8.09
CA THR A 75 -21.87 6.15 -9.17
C THR A 75 -23.12 6.89 -8.69
N ALA A 76 -23.89 7.45 -9.63
CA ALA A 76 -25.14 8.13 -9.30
C ALA A 76 -26.13 7.21 -8.55
N ASP A 77 -26.15 5.92 -8.88
CA ASP A 77 -27.04 4.96 -8.23
C ASP A 77 -26.57 4.61 -6.82
N GLU A 78 -25.26 4.46 -6.59
CA GLU A 78 -24.71 4.30 -5.23
C GLU A 78 -25.01 5.51 -4.33
N GLN A 79 -24.98 6.73 -4.92
CA GLN A 79 -25.36 7.95 -4.20
C GLN A 79 -26.85 7.96 -3.84
N LYS A 80 -27.74 7.61 -4.79
CA LYS A 80 -29.20 7.50 -4.55
C LYS A 80 -29.54 6.45 -3.50
N GLN A 81 -28.86 5.31 -3.53
CA GLN A 81 -29.03 4.25 -2.53
C GLN A 81 -28.38 4.61 -1.18
N GLY A 82 -27.54 5.65 -1.16
CA GLY A 82 -26.84 6.09 0.03
C GLY A 82 -25.90 5.02 0.57
N VAL A 83 -25.17 4.34 -0.31
CA VAL A 83 -24.10 3.39 0.03
C VAL A 83 -22.73 4.04 -0.24
N SER A 84 -21.67 3.46 0.32
CA SER A 84 -20.29 3.95 0.14
C SER A 84 -19.68 3.53 -1.21
N GLY A 85 -20.32 2.60 -1.91
CA GLY A 85 -19.95 2.17 -3.25
C GLY A 85 -18.82 1.15 -3.33
N THR A 86 -18.63 0.61 -4.52
CA THR A 86 -17.82 -0.59 -4.78
C THR A 86 -16.33 -0.37 -4.50
N CYS A 87 -15.80 0.83 -4.79
CA CYS A 87 -14.41 1.18 -4.51
C CYS A 87 -14.12 1.13 -3.00
N ALA A 88 -14.99 1.72 -2.19
CA ALA A 88 -14.82 1.74 -0.73
C ALA A 88 -14.88 0.32 -0.15
N THR A 89 -15.84 -0.50 -0.61
CA THR A 89 -15.95 -1.91 -0.20
C THR A 89 -14.68 -2.70 -0.53
N LYS A 90 -14.17 -2.58 -1.76
CA LYS A 90 -12.92 -3.24 -2.17
C LYS A 90 -11.72 -2.81 -1.33
N PHE A 91 -11.63 -1.52 -1.01
CA PHE A 91 -10.56 -1.01 -0.15
C PHE A 91 -10.63 -1.65 1.24
N VAL A 92 -11.81 -1.60 1.89
CA VAL A 92 -12.01 -2.14 3.24
C VAL A 92 -11.77 -3.65 3.27
N ASP A 93 -12.25 -4.39 2.26
CA ASP A 93 -12.04 -5.83 2.14
C ASP A 93 -10.56 -6.19 2.00
N SER A 94 -9.78 -5.38 1.27
CA SER A 94 -8.33 -5.55 1.17
C SER A 94 -7.60 -5.15 2.46
N ALA A 95 -8.17 -4.24 3.25
CA ALA A 95 -7.57 -3.72 4.46
C ALA A 95 -7.83 -4.60 5.69
N LYS A 96 -8.91 -5.40 5.70
CA LYS A 96 -9.40 -6.13 6.89
C LYS A 96 -8.37 -7.01 7.62
N ASN A 97 -7.32 -7.44 6.92
CA ASN A 97 -6.26 -8.29 7.49
C ASN A 97 -5.17 -7.47 8.20
N THR A 98 -5.01 -6.18 7.85
CA THR A 98 -3.98 -5.30 8.40
C THR A 98 -4.56 -4.09 9.11
N ALA A 99 -5.87 -3.83 9.00
CA ALA A 99 -6.52 -2.68 9.60
C ALA A 99 -7.93 -2.99 10.07
N THR A 100 -8.34 -2.26 11.10
CA THR A 100 -9.73 -2.15 11.51
C THR A 100 -10.33 -0.88 10.91
N CYS A 101 -11.27 -1.03 9.99
CA CYS A 101 -11.97 0.08 9.35
C CYS A 101 -13.35 0.31 9.98
N SER A 102 -13.68 1.57 10.22
CA SER A 102 -14.94 2.03 10.78
C SER A 102 -15.53 3.12 9.88
N TYR A 103 -16.84 3.05 9.67
CA TYR A 103 -17.57 4.05 8.90
C TYR A 103 -18.01 5.16 9.86
N SER A 104 -17.41 6.34 9.75
CA SER A 104 -17.87 7.53 10.48
C SER A 104 -19.10 8.14 9.81
N SER A 105 -19.20 7.99 8.49
CA SER A 105 -20.36 8.37 7.71
C SER A 105 -20.47 7.48 6.46
N LYS A 106 -21.45 7.74 5.59
CA LYS A 106 -21.56 7.07 4.28
C LYS A 106 -20.41 7.45 3.33
N THR A 107 -19.79 8.59 3.58
CA THR A 107 -18.71 9.17 2.76
C THR A 107 -17.38 9.23 3.50
N ASP A 108 -17.30 8.79 4.75
CA ASP A 108 -16.11 8.89 5.56
C ASP A 108 -15.83 7.56 6.26
N ILE A 109 -14.66 6.99 5.94
CA ILE A 109 -14.16 5.73 6.49
C ILE A 109 -12.82 6.01 7.16
N LEU A 110 -12.67 5.60 8.41
CA LEU A 110 -11.40 5.62 9.14
C LEU A 110 -10.89 4.20 9.29
N CYS A 111 -9.69 3.93 8.78
CA CYS A 111 -8.99 2.67 8.97
C CYS A 111 -7.80 2.87 9.92
N LEU A 112 -7.73 2.03 10.95
CA LEU A 112 -6.61 1.96 11.88
C LEU A 112 -5.77 0.74 11.51
N GLU A 113 -4.57 0.94 10.96
CA GLU A 113 -3.67 -0.17 10.63
C GLU A 113 -2.98 -0.70 11.90
N ASN A 114 -2.96 -2.02 12.01
CA ASN A 114 -2.35 -2.78 13.08
C ASN A 114 -0.87 -3.05 12.77
N GLY A 115 -0.06 -3.14 13.82
CA GLY A 115 1.34 -3.57 13.70
C GLY A 115 2.35 -2.42 13.52
N ALA A 116 1.95 -1.18 13.78
CA ALA A 116 2.90 -0.09 13.89
C ALA A 116 3.63 -0.11 15.24
N GLU A 117 4.92 0.19 15.19
CA GLU A 117 5.75 0.36 16.37
C GLU A 117 5.65 1.82 16.87
N ALA A 118 5.79 2.04 18.18
CA ALA A 118 5.76 3.38 18.76
C ALA A 118 6.85 4.31 18.22
N SER A 119 7.97 3.74 17.76
CA SER A 119 9.06 4.46 17.09
C SER A 119 9.24 3.92 15.69
N MET A 120 8.40 4.36 14.76
CA MET A 120 8.59 4.00 13.35
C MET A 120 9.73 4.76 12.71
N SER A 121 10.61 4.05 12.00
CA SER A 121 11.59 4.67 11.13
C SER A 121 10.94 5.40 9.96
N LYS A 122 11.71 6.23 9.26
CA LYS A 122 11.24 6.91 8.04
C LYS A 122 10.85 5.89 6.96
N GLU A 123 11.64 4.83 6.82
CA GLU A 123 11.42 3.76 5.84
C GLU A 123 10.12 3.00 6.12
N ASN A 124 9.82 2.73 7.40
CA ASN A 124 8.56 2.09 7.79
C ASN A 124 7.35 3.00 7.51
N ASN A 125 7.46 4.30 7.78
CA ASN A 125 6.43 5.28 7.41
C ASN A 125 6.18 5.28 5.90
N GLU A 126 7.25 5.36 5.10
CA GLU A 126 7.14 5.33 3.64
C GLU A 126 6.53 4.02 3.12
N TRP A 127 6.89 2.89 3.72
CA TRP A 127 6.33 1.59 3.37
C TRP A 127 4.82 1.53 3.61
N TRP A 128 4.35 2.05 4.75
CA TRP A 128 2.92 2.14 5.06
C TRP A 128 2.17 3.05 4.07
N GLN A 129 2.72 4.22 3.77
CA GLN A 129 2.14 5.13 2.77
C GLN A 129 2.04 4.47 1.39
N LYS A 130 3.12 3.82 0.92
CA LYS A 130 3.14 3.11 -0.37
C LYS A 130 2.14 1.96 -0.41
N THR A 131 2.06 1.18 0.68
CA THR A 131 1.12 0.05 0.81
C THR A 131 -0.33 0.54 0.78
N PHE A 132 -0.63 1.63 1.49
CA PHE A 132 -1.92 2.29 1.44
C PHE A 132 -2.26 2.77 0.02
N CYS A 133 -1.35 3.50 -0.64
CA CYS A 133 -1.58 4.02 -1.99
C CYS A 133 -1.86 2.89 -2.97
N LYS A 134 -1.09 1.80 -2.90
CA LYS A 134 -1.31 0.60 -3.69
C LYS A 134 -2.74 0.08 -3.47
N ARG A 135 -3.15 -0.14 -2.22
CA ARG A 135 -4.51 -0.60 -1.91
C ARG A 135 -5.60 0.32 -2.48
N CYS A 136 -5.41 1.63 -2.35
CA CYS A 136 -6.33 2.64 -2.90
C CYS A 136 -6.48 2.51 -4.43
N MET A 137 -5.36 2.44 -5.15
CA MET A 137 -5.36 2.31 -6.61
C MET A 137 -5.97 0.98 -7.07
N TYR A 138 -5.66 -0.13 -6.40
CA TYR A 138 -6.23 -1.45 -6.71
C TYR A 138 -7.75 -1.49 -6.49
N ALA A 139 -8.26 -0.72 -5.53
CA ALA A 139 -9.70 -0.56 -5.31
C ALA A 139 -10.39 0.31 -6.39
N GLY A 140 -9.62 1.00 -7.24
CA GLY A 140 -10.10 1.97 -8.23
C GLY A 140 -10.24 3.39 -7.68
N GLY A 141 -9.67 3.65 -6.50
CA GLY A 141 -9.65 4.97 -5.88
C GLY A 141 -8.46 5.81 -6.29
N LYS A 142 -8.43 7.05 -5.81
CA LYS A 142 -7.33 8.00 -6.01
C LYS A 142 -6.71 8.36 -4.68
N SER A 143 -5.41 8.14 -4.52
CA SER A 143 -4.72 8.55 -3.30
C SER A 143 -4.38 10.04 -3.35
N LYS A 144 -4.35 10.70 -2.20
CA LYS A 144 -3.93 12.10 -2.11
C LYS A 144 -2.43 12.22 -2.40
N ALA A 145 -2.07 13.14 -3.31
CA ALA A 145 -0.71 13.34 -3.79
C ALA A 145 0.32 13.76 -2.72
N SER A 146 -0.12 14.16 -1.53
CA SER A 146 0.78 14.49 -0.41
C SER A 146 1.44 13.26 0.23
N TYR A 147 0.95 12.05 -0.07
CA TYR A 147 1.53 10.79 0.42
C TYR A 147 2.47 10.17 -0.62
N MET A 148 3.41 9.33 -0.15
CA MET A 148 4.39 8.63 -1.00
C MET A 148 3.73 7.50 -1.79
N CYS A 149 3.01 7.84 -2.85
CA CYS A 149 2.40 6.88 -3.78
C CYS A 149 3.33 6.55 -4.96
N PRO A 150 3.35 5.29 -5.43
CA PRO A 150 4.09 4.89 -6.62
C PRO A 150 3.43 5.35 -7.92
#